data_AF-A0ABD3LZ19-F1
#
_entry.id   AF-A0ABD3LZ19-F1
#
_cell.length_a   1.000
_cell.length_b   1.000
_cell.length_c   1.000
_cell.angle_alpha   90.00
_cell.angle_beta   90.00
_cell.angle_gamma   90.00
#
_symmetry.space_group_name_H-M   'P 1'
#
loop_
_entity.id
_entity.type
_entity.pdbx_description
1 polymer ?
#
loop_
_entity_poly.entity_id
_entity_poly.type
_entity_poly.pdbx_seq_one_letter_code
_entity_poly.pdbx_strand_id
1 'polypeptide(L)'
;MADGRVERTEQSTHGEIISLARHRIIKKILPEQSSAELDGSNLHLTIAAVRALVATNDEIFHRIMGSFSHDCISGSVFKRCGYERVNVKQVQTKTQFTTFAEYSSMTFDLSPLKRLPAALCLLQPVYKKKGLSCFIDYELSVERAIGALHEGVLLPYLVQLKHHLESIQVCLGEVDSWLLDAETNLRFIETTFETKLESGCDSVVFKGLTPNDFFVTGHTRCLADQPCMHCGSPIQMHQCVLLAGYFFRRCINLSSHGVNYYSYPKEEILMECTFAGIFEVVFHISHVTEQFRLLQFIEFMSS
;
A
#
# COMPACT_ATOMS: atom_id res chain seq x y z
N MET A 1 -41.71 -47.99 -52.82
CA MET A 1 -40.26 -48.25 -52.62
C MET A 1 -39.67 -47.01 -51.99
N ALA A 2 -38.84 -47.22 -50.98
CA ALA A 2 -38.59 -46.30 -49.89
C ALA A 2 -37.79 -45.06 -50.27
N ASP A 3 -38.25 -43.98 -49.66
CA ASP A 3 -37.64 -42.67 -49.45
C ASP A 3 -36.23 -42.81 -48.85
N GLY A 4 -35.30 -41.98 -49.31
CA GLY A 4 -33.88 -42.19 -49.06
C GLY A 4 -33.03 -40.95 -49.27
N ARG A 5 -32.87 -40.20 -48.17
CA ARG A 5 -31.61 -39.58 -47.72
C ARG A 5 -31.27 -38.21 -48.32
N VAL A 6 -31.78 -37.15 -47.68
CA VAL A 6 -31.15 -35.81 -47.67
C VAL A 6 -31.15 -35.27 -46.24
N GLU A 7 -30.21 -35.72 -45.43
CA GLU A 7 -29.87 -35.08 -44.14
C GLU A 7 -28.40 -35.36 -43.84
N ARG A 8 -27.46 -34.51 -44.29
CA ARG A 8 -26.07 -34.50 -43.78
C ARG A 8 -25.19 -33.30 -44.17
N THR A 9 -25.75 -32.14 -44.47
CA THR A 9 -24.94 -30.96 -44.89
C THR A 9 -24.97 -29.78 -43.92
N GLU A 10 -25.87 -29.75 -42.94
CA GLU A 10 -26.00 -28.58 -42.03
C GLU A 10 -25.13 -28.66 -40.76
N GLN A 11 -24.65 -29.84 -40.36
CA GLN A 11 -23.79 -29.97 -39.17
C GLN A 11 -22.33 -29.54 -39.41
N SER A 12 -21.86 -29.53 -40.66
CA SER A 12 -20.46 -29.22 -41.02
C SER A 12 -20.15 -27.72 -40.88
N THR A 13 -21.09 -26.86 -41.24
CA THR A 13 -20.89 -25.40 -41.27
C THR A 13 -20.90 -24.78 -39.88
N HIS A 14 -21.70 -25.32 -38.95
CA HIS A 14 -21.81 -24.79 -37.60
C HIS A 14 -20.51 -24.99 -36.79
N GLY A 15 -19.87 -26.15 -36.89
CA GLY A 15 -18.60 -26.44 -36.23
C GLY A 15 -17.45 -25.56 -36.75
N GLU A 16 -17.40 -25.32 -38.06
CA GLU A 16 -16.42 -24.44 -38.70
C GLU A 16 -16.58 -22.98 -38.26
N ILE A 17 -17.83 -22.49 -38.16
CA ILE A 17 -18.12 -21.13 -37.68
C ILE A 17 -17.66 -20.96 -36.21
N ILE A 18 -17.94 -21.94 -35.35
CA ILE A 18 -17.51 -21.91 -33.94
C ILE A 18 -15.98 -21.94 -33.84
N SER A 19 -15.32 -22.78 -34.63
CA SER A 19 -13.86 -22.88 -34.67
C SER A 19 -13.21 -21.56 -35.12
N LEU A 20 -13.73 -20.94 -36.18
CA LEU A 20 -13.28 -19.63 -36.68
C LEU A 20 -13.49 -18.52 -35.64
N ALA A 21 -14.63 -18.53 -34.94
CA ALA A 21 -14.91 -17.57 -33.87
C ALA A 21 -13.89 -17.71 -32.71
N ARG A 22 -13.60 -18.94 -32.28
CA ARG A 22 -12.59 -19.23 -31.25
C ARG A 22 -11.21 -18.75 -31.70
N HIS A 23 -10.79 -19.07 -32.92
CA HIS A 23 -9.50 -18.65 -33.44
C HIS A 23 -9.33 -17.12 -33.47
N ARG A 24 -10.38 -16.38 -33.87
CA ARG A 24 -10.39 -14.91 -33.83
C ARG A 24 -10.28 -14.36 -32.42
N ILE A 25 -10.95 -15.00 -31.45
CA ILE A 25 -10.86 -14.63 -30.03
C ILE A 25 -9.44 -14.87 -29.51
N ILE A 26 -8.86 -16.05 -29.76
CA ILE A 26 -7.51 -16.42 -29.34
C ILE A 26 -6.49 -15.42 -29.90
N LYS A 27 -6.59 -15.04 -31.18
CA LYS A 27 -5.70 -14.04 -31.79
C LYS A 27 -5.80 -12.65 -31.15
N LYS A 28 -6.93 -12.30 -30.53
CA LYS A 28 -7.08 -11.05 -29.77
C LYS A 28 -6.48 -11.14 -28.37
N ILE A 29 -6.49 -12.34 -27.77
CA ILE A 29 -5.95 -12.58 -26.43
C ILE A 29 -4.42 -12.68 -26.48
N LEU A 30 -3.89 -13.44 -27.45
CA LEU A 30 -2.47 -13.73 -27.60
C LEU A 30 -1.93 -13.10 -28.89
N PRO A 31 -1.14 -12.01 -28.80
CA PRO A 31 -0.31 -11.57 -29.92
C PRO A 31 0.71 -12.65 -30.29
N GLU A 32 1.17 -12.69 -31.54
CA GLU A 32 1.99 -13.77 -32.13
C GLU A 32 3.26 -14.16 -31.32
N GLN A 33 3.77 -13.30 -30.45
CA GLN A 33 4.93 -13.59 -29.57
C GLN A 33 4.59 -14.50 -28.37
N SER A 34 3.30 -14.65 -28.02
CA SER A 34 2.84 -15.41 -26.85
C SER A 34 2.33 -16.82 -27.16
N SER A 35 2.42 -17.26 -28.43
CA SER A 35 2.02 -18.62 -28.83
C SER A 35 2.99 -19.70 -28.36
N ALA A 36 4.26 -19.37 -28.11
CA ALA A 36 5.25 -20.32 -27.61
C ALA A 36 4.98 -20.75 -26.15
N GLU A 37 4.35 -19.89 -25.34
CA GLU A 37 3.96 -20.23 -23.96
C GLU A 37 2.79 -21.23 -23.91
N LEU A 38 1.92 -21.22 -24.93
CA LEU A 38 0.81 -22.18 -25.02
C LEU A 38 1.27 -23.60 -25.28
N ASP A 39 2.35 -23.79 -26.06
CA ASP A 39 2.81 -25.12 -26.52
C ASP A 39 3.32 -26.02 -25.38
N GLY A 40 3.57 -25.45 -24.19
CA GLY A 40 3.93 -26.18 -22.97
C GLY A 40 2.95 -26.03 -21.81
N SER A 41 1.86 -25.28 -21.98
CA SER A 41 0.95 -24.94 -20.87
C SER A 41 -0.16 -25.98 -20.69
N ASN A 42 -0.23 -26.58 -19.50
CA ASN A 42 -1.34 -27.45 -19.09
C ASN A 42 -2.45 -26.60 -18.45
N LEU A 43 -3.70 -26.78 -18.90
CA LEU A 43 -4.85 -26.02 -18.39
C LEU A 43 -5.01 -26.13 -16.87
N HIS A 44 -4.87 -27.33 -16.29
CA HIS A 44 -4.99 -27.51 -14.84
C HIS A 44 -3.86 -26.82 -14.07
N LEU A 45 -2.62 -26.91 -14.55
CA LEU A 45 -1.49 -26.21 -13.94
C LEU A 45 -1.67 -24.69 -14.03
N THR A 46 -2.19 -24.20 -15.15
CA THR A 46 -2.44 -22.77 -15.35
C THR A 46 -3.55 -22.27 -14.42
N ILE A 47 -4.64 -23.02 -14.27
CA ILE A 47 -5.70 -22.73 -13.29
C ILE A 47 -5.14 -22.66 -11.88
N ALA A 48 -4.31 -23.65 -11.48
CA ALA A 48 -3.69 -23.69 -10.17
C ALA A 48 -2.78 -22.47 -9.92
N ALA A 49 -1.95 -22.12 -10.90
CA ALA A 49 -1.06 -20.96 -10.82
C ALA A 49 -1.83 -19.64 -10.71
N VAL A 50 -2.88 -19.45 -11.53
CA VAL A 50 -3.75 -18.26 -11.48
C VAL A 50 -4.44 -18.16 -10.12
N ARG A 51 -5.00 -19.25 -9.59
CA ARG A 51 -5.63 -19.26 -8.27
C ARG A 51 -4.65 -18.93 -7.14
N ALA A 52 -3.43 -19.46 -7.20
CA ALA A 52 -2.39 -19.13 -6.23
C ALA A 52 -2.05 -17.63 -6.25
N LEU A 53 -1.86 -17.04 -7.44
CA LEU A 53 -1.62 -15.60 -7.58
C LEU A 53 -2.78 -14.76 -7.04
N VAL A 54 -4.04 -15.15 -7.35
CA VAL A 54 -5.21 -14.46 -6.80
C VAL A 54 -5.19 -14.49 -5.27
N ALA A 55 -4.96 -15.66 -4.66
CA ALA A 55 -4.93 -15.79 -3.21
C ALA A 55 -3.83 -14.93 -2.56
N THR A 56 -2.61 -14.97 -3.10
CA THR A 56 -1.49 -14.14 -2.61
C THR A 56 -1.78 -12.65 -2.76
N ASN A 57 -2.30 -12.23 -3.92
CA ASN A 57 -2.64 -10.83 -4.15
C ASN A 57 -3.77 -10.36 -3.23
N ASP A 58 -4.79 -11.19 -2.99
CA ASP A 58 -5.88 -10.84 -2.08
C ASP A 58 -5.37 -10.72 -0.64
N GLU A 59 -4.44 -11.57 -0.20
CA GLU A 59 -3.82 -11.45 1.13
C GLU A 59 -3.08 -10.10 1.29
N ILE A 60 -2.20 -9.75 0.34
CA ILE A 60 -1.47 -8.47 0.37
C ILE A 60 -2.46 -7.31 0.33
N PHE A 61 -3.46 -7.38 -0.55
CA PHE A 61 -4.50 -6.36 -0.68
C PHE A 61 -5.20 -6.12 0.66
N HIS A 62 -5.64 -7.16 1.37
CA HIS A 62 -6.31 -6.99 2.67
C HIS A 62 -5.39 -6.37 3.72
N ARG A 63 -4.11 -6.73 3.73
CA ARG A 63 -3.11 -6.17 4.65
C ARG A 63 -2.91 -4.67 4.43
N ILE A 64 -2.75 -4.23 3.18
CA ILE A 64 -2.47 -2.80 2.87
C ILE A 64 -3.70 -1.90 2.98
N MET A 65 -4.92 -2.45 2.80
CA MET A 65 -6.15 -1.65 2.77
C MET A 65 -6.53 -1.05 4.13
N GLY A 66 -5.95 -1.52 5.23
CA GLY A 66 -6.10 -0.86 6.54
C GLY A 66 -5.54 0.57 6.57
N SER A 67 -4.54 0.87 5.74
CA SER A 67 -3.87 2.18 5.66
C SER A 67 -4.34 3.03 4.47
N PHE A 68 -5.34 2.54 3.74
CA PHE A 68 -5.84 3.17 2.52
C PHE A 68 -6.78 4.33 2.85
N SER A 69 -6.50 5.51 2.28
CA SER A 69 -7.44 6.64 2.28
C SER A 69 -7.82 6.98 0.86
N HIS A 70 -9.12 6.92 0.55
CA HIS A 70 -9.60 7.33 -0.76
C HIS A 70 -9.66 8.86 -0.84
N ASP A 71 -8.75 9.46 -1.59
CA ASP A 71 -8.88 10.86 -2.00
C ASP A 71 -9.42 10.90 -3.43
N CYS A 72 -10.58 11.53 -3.61
CA CYS A 72 -11.34 11.51 -4.86
C CYS A 72 -10.69 12.30 -6.01
N ILE A 73 -9.59 13.00 -5.73
CA ILE A 73 -8.97 13.96 -6.67
C ILE A 73 -7.58 13.51 -7.14
N SER A 74 -6.82 12.76 -6.33
CA SER A 74 -5.35 12.65 -6.45
C SER A 74 -4.80 11.23 -6.62
N GLY A 75 -5.64 10.19 -6.57
CA GLY A 75 -5.24 8.80 -6.73
C GLY A 75 -5.40 7.98 -5.44
N SER A 76 -4.75 6.82 -5.41
CA SER A 76 -4.80 5.93 -4.25
C SER A 76 -3.71 6.33 -3.26
N VAL A 77 -4.09 7.10 -2.24
CA VAL A 77 -3.18 7.66 -1.23
C VAL A 77 -3.11 6.74 -0.02
N PHE A 78 -1.90 6.30 0.30
CA PHE A 78 -1.59 5.54 1.50
C PHE A 78 -0.87 6.43 2.49
N LYS A 79 -1.20 6.26 3.77
CA LYS A 79 -0.60 7.01 4.87
C LYS A 79 0.10 6.03 5.79
N ARG A 80 1.28 6.40 6.25
CA ARG A 80 2.00 5.65 7.29
C ARG A 80 2.54 6.60 8.34
N CYS A 81 2.69 6.05 9.53
CA CYS A 81 3.43 6.65 10.62
C CYS A 81 4.60 5.74 10.95
N GLY A 82 5.79 6.30 11.04
CA GLY A 82 7.01 5.54 11.32
C GLY A 82 8.08 6.42 11.93
N TYR A 83 9.16 5.80 12.39
CA TYR A 83 10.32 6.51 12.91
C TYR A 83 11.42 6.44 11.85
N GLU A 84 11.73 7.56 11.21
CA GLU A 84 12.67 7.58 10.08
C GLU A 84 14.05 8.09 10.48
N ARG A 85 14.16 8.69 11.69
CA ARG A 85 15.38 9.38 12.13
C ARG A 85 15.68 9.17 13.59
N VAL A 86 16.98 9.18 13.89
CA VAL A 86 17.51 9.35 15.24
C VAL A 86 18.36 10.62 15.25
N ASN A 87 18.01 11.55 16.13
CA ASN A 87 18.72 12.80 16.34
C ASN A 87 19.62 12.66 17.55
N VAL A 88 20.85 13.14 17.45
CA VAL A 88 21.78 13.27 18.56
C VAL A 88 21.95 14.75 18.82
N LYS A 89 21.70 15.17 20.06
CA LYS A 89 21.87 16.56 20.49
C LYS A 89 22.50 16.64 21.87
N GLN A 90 23.25 17.71 22.10
CA GLN A 90 23.75 18.05 23.43
C GLN A 90 22.71 18.87 24.19
N VAL A 91 22.28 18.38 25.35
CA VAL A 91 21.41 19.10 26.28
C VAL A 91 22.12 19.22 27.62
N GLN A 92 22.55 20.45 27.94
CA GLN A 92 23.39 20.73 29.11
C GLN A 92 24.68 19.89 29.08
N THR A 93 24.89 19.01 30.07
CA THR A 93 26.05 18.12 30.19
C THR A 93 25.82 16.73 29.59
N LYS A 94 24.63 16.46 29.03
CA LYS A 94 24.25 15.16 28.48
C LYS A 94 24.13 15.20 26.97
N THR A 95 24.57 14.14 26.31
CA THR A 95 24.24 13.84 24.92
C THR A 95 22.99 12.96 24.91
N GLN A 96 21.94 13.41 24.22
CA GLN A 96 20.67 12.71 24.09
C GLN A 96 20.50 12.17 22.68
N PHE A 97 20.04 10.92 22.58
CA PHE A 97 19.52 10.32 21.36
C PHE A 97 18.01 10.44 21.42
N THR A 98 17.41 11.10 20.44
CA THR A 98 15.97 11.33 20.38
C THR A 98 15.38 10.93 19.05
N THR A 99 14.12 10.55 19.05
CA THR A 99 13.33 10.30 17.85
C THR A 99 11.94 10.86 18.01
N PHE A 100 11.18 10.92 16.93
CA PHE A 100 9.77 11.27 16.95
C PHE A 100 9.09 10.58 15.78
N ALA A 101 7.80 10.31 15.93
CA ALA A 101 7.00 9.71 14.88
C ALA A 101 6.85 10.70 13.70
N GLU A 102 7.21 10.25 12.49
CA GLU A 102 7.07 10.98 11.23
C GLU A 102 5.86 10.48 10.44
N TYR A 103 5.08 11.42 9.92
CA TYR A 103 3.96 11.12 9.04
C TYR A 103 4.40 11.22 7.59
N SER A 104 4.12 10.18 6.83
CA SER A 104 4.33 10.21 5.39
C SER A 104 3.10 9.71 4.65
N SER A 105 2.89 10.28 3.48
CA SER A 105 1.86 9.85 2.54
C SER A 105 2.49 9.64 1.18
N MET A 106 2.09 8.57 0.51
CA MET A 106 2.55 8.26 -0.83
C MET A 106 1.36 7.87 -1.71
N THR A 107 1.40 8.28 -2.96
CA THR A 107 0.39 7.92 -3.97
C THR A 107 0.93 6.76 -4.79
N PHE A 108 0.12 5.71 -4.92
CA PHE A 108 0.44 4.54 -5.74
C PHE A 108 -0.57 4.41 -6.88
N ASP A 109 -0.09 3.94 -8.03
CA ASP A 109 -0.96 3.66 -9.17
C ASP A 109 -1.62 2.29 -9.02
N LEU A 110 -2.86 2.27 -8.52
CA LEU A 110 -3.67 1.05 -8.42
C LEU A 110 -4.51 0.77 -9.68
N SER A 111 -4.20 1.38 -10.83
CA SER A 111 -4.91 1.13 -12.09
C SER A 111 -5.00 -0.36 -12.46
N PRO A 112 -3.96 -1.20 -12.29
CA PRO A 112 -4.04 -2.63 -12.58
C PRO A 112 -5.13 -3.38 -11.80
N LEU A 113 -5.47 -2.91 -10.60
CA LEU A 113 -6.53 -3.51 -9.77
C LEU A 113 -7.94 -3.07 -10.17
N LYS A 114 -8.06 -1.94 -10.87
CA LYS A 114 -9.35 -1.31 -11.23
C LYS A 114 -9.80 -1.68 -12.63
N ARG A 115 -8.90 -2.10 -13.51
CA ARG A 115 -9.18 -2.35 -14.93
C ARG A 115 -8.50 -3.60 -15.43
N LEU A 116 -9.25 -4.38 -16.22
CA LEU A 116 -8.68 -5.47 -17.01
C LEU A 116 -8.02 -4.91 -18.29
N PRO A 117 -6.91 -5.52 -18.74
CA PRO A 117 -6.40 -5.33 -20.09
C PRO A 117 -7.48 -5.60 -21.14
N ALA A 118 -7.47 -4.84 -22.23
CA ALA A 118 -8.48 -4.97 -23.30
C ALA A 118 -8.58 -6.41 -23.86
N ALA A 119 -7.46 -7.14 -23.89
CA ALA A 119 -7.39 -8.54 -24.32
C ALA A 119 -8.22 -9.49 -23.42
N LEU A 120 -8.43 -9.14 -22.15
CA LEU A 120 -9.16 -9.92 -21.15
C LEU A 120 -10.62 -9.49 -20.99
N CYS A 121 -11.08 -8.44 -21.69
CA CYS A 121 -12.46 -7.95 -21.64
C CYS A 121 -13.47 -8.83 -22.41
N LEU A 122 -13.24 -10.14 -22.49
CA LEU A 122 -14.18 -11.11 -23.08
C LEU A 122 -15.41 -11.30 -22.20
N LEU A 123 -15.20 -11.20 -20.88
CA LEU A 123 -16.24 -11.25 -19.86
C LEU A 123 -16.22 -9.93 -19.11
N GLN A 124 -17.40 -9.51 -18.63
CA GLN A 124 -17.45 -8.35 -17.74
C GLN A 124 -16.78 -8.70 -16.40
N PRO A 125 -15.84 -7.87 -15.92
CA PRO A 125 -15.21 -8.07 -14.62
C PRO A 125 -16.26 -8.00 -13.51
N VAL A 126 -16.07 -8.81 -12.47
CA VAL A 126 -16.82 -8.70 -11.22
C VAL A 126 -16.06 -7.74 -10.32
N TYR A 127 -16.76 -6.83 -9.64
CA TYR A 127 -16.15 -5.88 -8.71
C TYR A 127 -16.43 -6.26 -7.26
N LYS A 128 -15.49 -5.94 -6.35
CA LYS A 128 -15.64 -6.20 -4.91
C LYS A 128 -16.84 -5.42 -4.35
N LYS A 129 -17.40 -5.90 -3.24
CA LYS A 129 -18.52 -5.24 -2.54
C LYS A 129 -18.01 -4.25 -1.48
N LYS A 130 -18.90 -3.39 -0.95
CA LYS A 130 -18.71 -2.55 0.25
C LYS A 130 -17.46 -1.64 0.26
N GLY A 131 -17.60 -0.37 -0.12
CA GLY A 131 -16.51 0.64 -0.03
C GLY A 131 -15.31 0.42 -0.97
N LEU A 132 -15.16 -0.78 -1.53
CA LEU A 132 -14.07 -1.21 -2.41
C LEU A 132 -14.57 -1.54 -3.83
N SER A 133 -15.74 -1.03 -4.21
CA SER A 133 -16.42 -1.36 -5.48
C SER A 133 -15.72 -0.85 -6.74
N CYS A 134 -14.62 -0.11 -6.61
CA CYS A 134 -13.77 0.28 -7.72
C CYS A 134 -12.70 -0.78 -8.06
N PHE A 135 -12.51 -1.80 -7.22
CA PHE A 135 -11.53 -2.86 -7.43
C PHE A 135 -12.20 -4.14 -7.94
N ILE A 136 -11.49 -4.85 -8.83
CA ILE A 136 -11.95 -6.10 -9.41
C ILE A 136 -11.88 -7.22 -8.35
N ASP A 137 -12.93 -8.03 -8.29
CA ASP A 137 -12.95 -9.30 -7.57
C ASP A 137 -12.40 -10.39 -8.50
N TYR A 138 -11.09 -10.62 -8.42
CA TYR A 138 -10.39 -11.56 -9.29
C TYR A 138 -10.78 -13.01 -9.01
N GLU A 139 -11.11 -13.36 -7.77
CA GLU A 139 -11.58 -14.71 -7.43
C GLU A 139 -12.88 -15.02 -8.15
N LEU A 140 -13.91 -14.16 -8.00
CA LEU A 140 -15.18 -14.34 -8.70
C LEU A 140 -15.02 -14.23 -10.23
N SER A 141 -14.12 -13.37 -10.71
CA SER A 141 -13.87 -13.20 -12.14
C SER A 141 -13.21 -14.43 -12.76
N VAL A 142 -12.28 -15.09 -12.04
CA VAL A 142 -11.65 -16.35 -12.47
C VAL A 142 -12.67 -17.48 -12.49
N GLU A 143 -13.46 -17.65 -11.44
CA GLU A 143 -14.49 -18.70 -11.40
C GLU A 143 -15.53 -18.52 -12.52
N ARG A 144 -15.93 -17.27 -12.81
CA ARG A 144 -16.80 -16.96 -13.95
C ARG A 144 -16.15 -17.33 -15.29
N ALA A 145 -14.86 -17.06 -15.45
CA ALA A 145 -14.14 -17.42 -16.68
C ALA A 145 -14.06 -18.93 -16.88
N ILE A 146 -13.73 -19.68 -15.83
CA ILE A 146 -13.65 -21.15 -15.85
C ILE A 146 -15.02 -21.76 -16.20
N GLY A 147 -16.11 -21.24 -15.64
CA GLY A 147 -17.47 -21.75 -15.91
C GLY A 147 -18.06 -21.35 -17.26
N ALA A 148 -17.59 -20.26 -17.88
CA ALA A 148 -18.21 -19.69 -19.09
C ALA A 148 -17.40 -19.89 -20.37
N LEU A 149 -16.07 -20.03 -20.30
CA LEU A 149 -15.21 -20.13 -21.48
C LEU A 149 -14.91 -21.59 -21.84
N HIS A 150 -14.93 -21.88 -23.14
CA HIS A 150 -14.49 -23.16 -23.67
C HIS A 150 -12.96 -23.33 -23.48
N GLU A 151 -12.48 -24.55 -23.20
CA GLU A 151 -11.07 -24.85 -22.89
C GLU A 151 -10.06 -24.21 -23.85
N GLY A 152 -10.29 -24.34 -25.16
CA GLY A 152 -9.42 -23.74 -26.19
C GLY A 152 -9.33 -22.20 -26.18
N VAL A 153 -10.25 -21.51 -25.51
CA VAL A 153 -10.21 -20.05 -25.27
C VAL A 153 -9.77 -19.76 -23.83
N LEU A 154 -10.17 -20.60 -22.89
CA LEU A 154 -9.87 -20.48 -21.48
C LEU A 154 -8.36 -20.53 -21.22
N LEU A 155 -7.63 -21.45 -21.82
CA LEU A 155 -6.18 -21.54 -21.61
C LEU A 155 -5.45 -20.23 -22.04
N PRO A 156 -5.61 -19.73 -23.28
CA PRO A 156 -5.10 -18.42 -23.68
C PRO A 156 -5.50 -17.27 -22.74
N TYR A 157 -6.76 -17.24 -22.31
CA TYR A 157 -7.27 -16.24 -21.39
C TYR A 157 -6.55 -16.29 -20.04
N LEU A 158 -6.37 -17.48 -19.47
CA LEU A 158 -5.72 -17.68 -18.19
C LEU A 158 -4.22 -17.35 -18.23
N VAL A 159 -3.52 -17.63 -19.34
CA VAL A 159 -2.12 -17.23 -19.54
C VAL A 159 -2.00 -15.71 -19.48
N GLN A 160 -2.84 -14.98 -20.20
CA GLN A 160 -2.83 -13.51 -20.16
C GLN A 160 -3.28 -12.95 -18.80
N LEU A 161 -4.25 -13.59 -18.15
CA LEU A 161 -4.67 -13.20 -16.80
C LEU A 161 -3.55 -13.41 -15.78
N LYS A 162 -2.76 -14.48 -15.91
CA LYS A 162 -1.57 -14.72 -15.07
C LYS A 162 -0.59 -13.55 -15.16
N HIS A 163 -0.20 -13.14 -16.37
CA HIS A 163 0.70 -11.99 -16.59
C HIS A 163 0.13 -10.70 -15.97
N HIS A 164 -1.18 -10.47 -16.10
CA HIS A 164 -1.84 -9.33 -15.46
C HIS A 164 -1.80 -9.42 -13.93
N LEU A 165 -2.05 -10.60 -13.35
CA LEU A 165 -1.98 -10.83 -11.90
C LEU A 165 -0.57 -10.66 -11.34
N GLU A 166 0.47 -11.03 -12.10
CA GLU A 166 1.87 -10.77 -11.74
C GLU A 166 2.15 -9.26 -11.71
N SER A 167 1.62 -8.48 -12.66
CA SER A 167 1.73 -7.01 -12.63
C SER A 167 1.02 -6.38 -11.42
N ILE A 168 -0.12 -6.94 -11.02
CA ILE A 168 -0.83 -6.54 -9.79
C ILE A 168 0.01 -6.89 -8.57
N GLN A 169 0.66 -8.05 -8.55
CA GLN A 169 1.51 -8.45 -7.43
C GLN A 169 2.68 -7.50 -7.23
N VAL A 170 3.32 -7.05 -8.32
CA VAL A 170 4.36 -6.02 -8.25
C VAL A 170 3.80 -4.72 -7.67
N CYS A 171 2.67 -4.24 -8.20
CA CYS A 171 2.00 -3.03 -7.72
C CYS A 171 1.66 -3.11 -6.22
N LEU A 172 1.09 -4.23 -5.77
CA LEU A 172 0.76 -4.47 -4.36
C LEU A 172 2.02 -4.58 -3.49
N GLY A 173 3.08 -5.23 -3.99
CA GLY A 173 4.35 -5.38 -3.29
C GLY A 173 5.06 -4.05 -3.05
N GLU A 174 4.96 -3.09 -3.96
CA GLU A 174 5.49 -1.74 -3.76
C GLU A 174 4.82 -1.02 -2.58
N VAL A 175 3.49 -1.11 -2.48
CA VAL A 175 2.75 -0.52 -1.36
C VAL A 175 3.10 -1.22 -0.05
N ASP A 176 3.11 -2.55 -0.07
CA ASP A 176 3.37 -3.38 1.10
C ASP A 176 4.79 -3.16 1.64
N SER A 177 5.80 -3.14 0.77
CA SER A 177 7.19 -2.83 1.14
C SER A 177 7.28 -1.45 1.80
N TRP A 178 6.64 -0.43 1.21
CA TRP A 178 6.63 0.91 1.79
C TRP A 178 5.94 0.95 3.16
N LEU A 179 4.90 0.15 3.39
CA LEU A 179 4.29 0.07 4.71
C LEU A 179 5.18 -0.67 5.73
N LEU A 180 5.84 -1.76 5.31
CA LEU A 180 6.72 -2.58 6.14
C LEU A 180 8.03 -1.88 6.55
N ASP A 181 8.53 -0.95 5.74
CA ASP A 181 9.73 -0.17 6.07
C ASP A 181 9.58 0.58 7.42
N ALA A 182 8.39 1.13 7.69
CA ALA A 182 8.13 1.84 8.95
C ALA A 182 8.21 0.90 10.17
N GLU A 183 7.66 -0.31 10.03
CA GLU A 183 7.74 -1.34 11.07
C GLU A 183 9.18 -1.84 11.26
N THR A 184 9.93 -1.97 10.17
CA THR A 184 11.34 -2.37 10.19
C THR A 184 12.18 -1.34 10.96
N ASN A 185 11.98 -0.05 10.69
CA ASN A 185 12.69 1.02 11.38
C ASN A 185 12.32 1.10 12.86
N LEU A 186 11.04 0.91 13.20
CA LEU A 186 10.58 0.81 14.58
C LEU A 186 11.32 -0.32 15.32
N ARG A 187 11.29 -1.55 14.77
CA ARG A 187 11.98 -2.70 15.37
C ARG A 187 13.48 -2.47 15.51
N PHE A 188 14.10 -1.79 14.53
CA PHE A 188 15.51 -1.42 14.61
C PHE A 188 15.78 -0.50 15.81
N ILE A 189 14.99 0.55 16.03
CA ILE A 189 15.13 1.43 17.19
C ILE A 189 14.92 0.65 18.49
N GLU A 190 13.82 -0.10 18.59
CA GLU A 190 13.49 -0.85 19.80
C GLU A 190 14.58 -1.85 20.18
N THR A 191 15.16 -2.51 19.18
CA THR A 191 16.28 -3.44 19.39
C THR A 191 17.57 -2.71 19.76
N THR A 192 17.88 -1.59 19.10
CA THR A 192 19.14 -0.85 19.28
C THR A 192 19.21 -0.15 20.63
N PHE A 193 18.09 0.39 21.11
CA PHE A 193 18.03 1.19 22.34
C PHE A 193 17.31 0.49 23.49
N GLU A 194 16.92 -0.78 23.31
CA GLU A 194 16.19 -1.59 24.29
C GLU A 194 14.94 -0.89 24.85
N THR A 195 14.29 -0.08 24.01
CA THR A 195 13.10 0.69 24.36
C THR A 195 11.89 0.16 23.63
N LYS A 196 10.69 0.45 24.13
CA LYS A 196 9.44 0.20 23.42
C LYS A 196 8.83 1.53 23.03
N LEU A 197 8.63 1.72 21.74
CA LEU A 197 7.94 2.89 21.23
C LEU A 197 6.51 2.50 20.91
N GLU A 198 5.58 3.42 21.11
CA GLU A 198 4.22 3.19 20.67
C GLU A 198 4.22 3.14 19.14
N SER A 199 3.74 2.03 18.58
CA SER A 199 3.62 1.80 17.14
C SER A 199 2.50 2.62 16.49
N GLY A 200 1.88 3.51 17.27
CA GLY A 200 0.78 4.35 16.87
C GLY A 200 1.25 5.79 16.82
N CYS A 201 1.02 6.41 15.68
CA CYS A 201 0.61 7.79 15.72
C CYS A 201 -0.84 7.83 16.20
N ASP A 202 -1.04 7.70 17.51
CA ASP A 202 -2.32 8.09 18.07
C ASP A 202 -2.46 9.57 17.77
N SER A 203 -3.16 9.91 16.68
CA SER A 203 -4.03 11.07 16.75
C SER A 203 -4.85 10.81 18.00
N VAL A 204 -4.51 11.48 19.10
CA VAL A 204 -5.50 11.75 20.10
C VAL A 204 -6.52 12.62 19.39
N VAL A 205 -7.50 11.97 18.76
CA VAL A 205 -8.67 12.64 18.23
C VAL A 205 -9.41 13.07 19.48
N PHE A 206 -9.10 14.28 19.93
CA PHE A 206 -9.76 14.92 21.06
C PHE A 206 -11.23 15.20 20.70
N LYS A 207 -12.07 14.17 20.74
CA LYS A 207 -13.53 14.30 20.68
C LYS A 207 -14.02 14.67 22.08
N GLY A 208 -13.96 15.97 22.36
CA GLY A 208 -14.33 16.52 23.65
C GLY A 208 -13.21 16.36 24.66
N LEU A 209 -12.59 17.47 25.06
CA LEU A 209 -11.64 17.48 26.16
C LEU A 209 -12.15 18.36 27.30
N THR A 210 -11.98 17.86 28.51
CA THR A 210 -11.83 18.63 29.74
C THR A 210 -10.33 18.87 30.02
N PRO A 211 -9.97 19.88 30.83
CA PRO A 211 -8.62 20.44 30.87
C PRO A 211 -7.48 19.60 31.49
N ASN A 212 -7.65 18.30 31.74
CA ASN A 212 -6.72 17.53 32.58
C ASN A 212 -5.83 16.52 31.83
N ASP A 213 -5.99 16.33 30.51
CA ASP A 213 -5.34 15.24 29.76
C ASP A 213 -4.16 15.71 28.87
N PHE A 214 -3.36 16.69 29.32
CA PHE A 214 -2.36 17.33 28.46
C PHE A 214 -0.92 16.81 28.64
N PHE A 215 -0.27 16.47 27.53
CA PHE A 215 1.19 16.40 27.40
C PHE A 215 1.72 17.45 26.40
N VAL A 216 2.90 18.01 26.73
CA VAL A 216 3.54 19.19 26.12
C VAL A 216 4.80 18.79 25.38
N THR A 217 5.10 19.42 24.24
CA THR A 217 6.49 19.80 23.93
C THR A 217 6.53 21.16 23.21
N GLY A 218 7.37 22.06 23.73
CA GLY A 218 7.58 23.40 23.19
C GLY A 218 8.80 23.44 22.29
N HIS A 219 8.70 23.01 21.03
CA HIS A 219 9.69 23.35 20.00
C HIS A 219 9.01 23.62 18.66
N THR A 220 9.09 24.87 18.20
CA THR A 220 8.30 25.44 17.10
C THR A 220 8.94 25.35 15.72
N ARG A 221 10.15 24.77 15.57
CA ARG A 221 10.89 24.85 14.30
C ARG A 221 10.93 23.57 13.45
N CYS A 222 10.92 22.37 14.03
CA CYS A 222 11.22 21.15 13.26
C CYS A 222 10.02 20.52 12.53
N LEU A 223 8.80 21.03 12.69
CA LEU A 223 7.57 20.34 12.24
C LEU A 223 6.64 21.23 11.39
N ALA A 224 7.09 22.42 10.98
CA ALA A 224 6.28 23.36 10.21
C ALA A 224 5.86 22.79 8.83
N ASP A 225 6.75 22.00 8.23
CA ASP A 225 6.58 21.41 6.90
C ASP A 225 5.96 20.00 6.89
N GLN A 226 5.69 19.42 8.07
CA GLN A 226 5.06 18.10 8.15
C GLN A 226 3.60 18.16 7.66
N PRO A 227 3.13 17.19 6.87
CA PRO A 227 1.76 17.15 6.38
C PRO A 227 0.77 16.79 7.49
N CYS A 228 -0.38 17.47 7.55
CA CYS A 228 -1.46 17.15 8.49
C CYS A 228 -2.13 15.82 8.12
N MET A 229 -2.34 14.95 9.10
CA MET A 229 -2.99 13.63 8.89
C MET A 229 -4.34 13.68 8.19
N HIS A 230 -5.14 14.72 8.40
CA HIS A 230 -6.51 14.77 7.86
C HIS A 230 -6.58 15.37 6.46
N CYS A 231 -5.87 16.46 6.21
CA CYS A 231 -5.98 17.21 4.95
C CYS A 231 -4.72 17.15 4.07
N GLY A 232 -3.63 16.54 4.54
CA GLY A 232 -2.35 16.46 3.83
C GLY A 232 -1.59 17.79 3.70
N SER A 233 -2.20 18.93 4.05
CA SER A 233 -1.55 20.24 3.96
C SER A 233 -0.51 20.44 5.07
N PRO A 234 0.55 21.24 4.85
CA PRO A 234 1.56 21.52 5.89
C PRO A 234 0.94 22.03 7.19
N ILE A 235 1.42 21.53 8.33
CA ILE A 235 0.89 21.89 9.66
C ILE A 235 0.92 23.40 9.90
N GLN A 236 1.92 24.11 9.38
CA GLN A 236 2.01 25.57 9.48
C GLN A 236 0.85 26.35 8.83
N MET A 237 0.19 25.77 7.81
CA MET A 237 -0.95 26.37 7.10
C MET A 237 -2.24 26.34 7.94
N HIS A 238 -2.23 25.62 9.06
CA HIS A 238 -3.38 25.49 9.94
C HIS A 238 -3.45 26.62 10.96
N GLN A 239 -4.69 27.00 11.32
CA GLN A 239 -4.91 28.08 12.27
C GLN A 239 -4.30 27.72 13.62
N CYS A 240 -3.43 28.59 14.12
CA CYS A 240 -2.88 28.43 15.46
C CYS A 240 -3.90 28.90 16.50
N VAL A 241 -4.20 28.06 17.50
CA VAL A 241 -5.15 28.35 18.56
C VAL A 241 -4.44 28.20 19.90
N LEU A 242 -4.50 29.22 20.74
CA LEU A 242 -4.00 29.16 22.12
C LEU A 242 -5.11 28.66 23.03
N LEU A 243 -4.94 27.48 23.65
CA LEU A 243 -5.88 26.93 24.62
C LEU A 243 -5.12 26.51 25.88
N ALA A 244 -5.57 26.98 27.05
CA ALA A 244 -4.93 26.72 28.33
C ALA A 244 -3.42 27.02 28.38
N GLY A 245 -2.94 28.00 27.59
CA GLY A 245 -1.52 28.36 27.51
C GLY A 245 -0.71 27.58 26.46
N TYR A 246 -1.35 26.72 25.66
CA TYR A 246 -0.70 25.87 24.67
C TYR A 246 -1.12 26.22 23.24
N PHE A 247 -0.15 26.16 22.32
CA PHE A 247 -0.39 26.40 20.89
C PHE A 247 -0.80 25.12 20.18
N PHE A 248 -2.04 25.08 19.71
CA PHE A 248 -2.57 24.03 18.86
C PHE A 248 -2.65 24.50 17.41
N ARG A 249 -2.71 23.55 16.48
CA ARG A 249 -3.03 23.81 15.08
C ARG A 249 -4.39 23.20 14.76
N ARG A 250 -5.28 23.98 14.14
CA ARG A 250 -6.65 23.59 13.79
C ARG A 250 -6.77 23.38 12.28
N CYS A 251 -7.24 22.19 11.88
CA CYS A 251 -7.58 21.92 10.47
C CYS A 251 -8.93 22.54 10.10
N ILE A 252 -8.92 23.52 9.17
CA ILE A 252 -10.12 24.26 8.75
C ILE A 252 -10.89 23.51 7.63
N ASN A 253 -10.23 22.62 6.89
CA ASN A 253 -10.81 21.95 5.72
C ASN A 253 -11.84 20.84 6.03
N LEU A 254 -12.20 20.61 7.30
CA LEU A 254 -13.26 19.67 7.66
C LEU A 254 -14.59 20.40 7.85
N SER A 255 -15.37 20.46 6.77
CA SER A 255 -16.76 20.91 6.78
C SER A 255 -17.68 19.85 7.41
N SER A 256 -17.61 19.63 8.72
CA SER A 256 -18.74 19.19 9.58
C SER A 256 -18.27 18.75 10.99
N HIS A 257 -18.65 19.53 12.00
CA HIS A 257 -18.90 19.13 13.39
C HIS A 257 -17.78 18.53 14.28
N GLY A 258 -16.51 18.53 13.88
CA GLY A 258 -15.40 18.18 14.78
C GLY A 258 -14.24 19.16 14.68
N VAL A 259 -13.89 19.84 15.79
CA VAL A 259 -12.62 20.58 15.86
C VAL A 259 -11.53 19.58 16.26
N ASN A 260 -10.71 19.16 15.32
CA ASN A 260 -9.54 18.34 15.62
C ASN A 260 -8.36 19.26 15.97
N TYR A 261 -7.83 19.09 17.17
CA TYR A 261 -6.60 19.71 17.64
C TYR A 261 -5.47 18.70 17.49
N TYR A 262 -4.31 19.15 16.99
CA TYR A 262 -3.12 18.30 16.89
C TYR A 262 -2.06 18.73 17.90
N SER A 263 -1.50 17.76 18.60
CA SER A 263 -0.20 17.88 19.26
C SER A 263 0.91 17.58 18.26
N TYR A 264 2.06 18.20 18.47
CA TYR A 264 3.28 17.78 17.77
C TYR A 264 3.65 16.36 18.23
N PRO A 265 4.15 15.48 17.34
CA PRO A 265 4.68 14.18 17.74
C PRO A 265 5.68 14.38 18.89
N LYS A 266 5.47 13.64 19.98
CA LYS A 266 6.30 13.72 21.17
C LYS A 266 7.70 13.26 20.82
N GLU A 267 8.68 14.07 21.17
CA GLU A 267 10.08 13.66 21.07
C GLU A 267 10.34 12.64 22.19
N GLU A 268 10.72 11.43 21.79
CA GLU A 268 11.07 10.34 22.69
C GLU A 268 12.59 10.31 22.86
N ILE A 269 13.02 10.26 24.12
CA ILE A 269 14.44 10.09 24.47
C ILE A 269 14.72 8.60 24.47
N LEU A 270 15.58 8.17 23.55
CA LEU A 270 16.00 6.78 23.39
C LEU A 270 17.13 6.41 24.35
N MET A 271 18.08 7.33 24.54
CA MET A 271 19.25 7.13 25.39
C MET A 271 19.81 8.48 25.82
N GLU A 272 20.36 8.53 27.04
CA GLU A 272 21.16 9.65 27.52
C GLU A 272 22.53 9.16 27.98
N CYS A 273 23.59 9.86 27.58
CA CYS A 273 24.95 9.57 28.04
C CYS A 273 25.67 10.87 28.42
N THR A 274 26.71 10.75 29.26
CA THR A 274 27.58 11.88 29.61
C THR A 274 28.87 11.72 28.83
N PHE A 275 29.12 12.63 27.89
CA PHE A 275 30.32 12.60 27.05
C PHE A 275 30.90 14.00 26.90
N ALA A 276 32.23 14.10 26.82
CA ALA A 276 32.91 15.36 26.62
C ALA A 276 32.85 15.76 25.13
N GLY A 277 31.96 16.70 24.78
CA GLY A 277 31.83 17.19 23.42
C GLY A 277 30.46 17.80 23.15
N ILE A 278 30.31 18.41 21.98
CA ILE A 278 29.02 18.86 21.45
C ILE A 278 28.78 18.09 20.17
N PHE A 279 27.73 17.27 20.16
CA PHE A 279 27.30 16.52 18.99
C PHE A 279 25.92 17.00 18.56
N GLU A 280 25.79 17.26 17.26
CA GLU A 280 24.54 17.54 16.60
C GLU A 280 24.54 16.75 15.28
N VAL A 281 23.91 15.58 15.31
CA VAL A 281 23.94 14.62 14.19
C VAL A 281 22.55 14.05 13.98
N VAL A 282 22.16 13.85 12.73
CA VAL A 282 20.91 13.19 12.36
C VAL A 282 21.25 11.94 11.55
N PHE A 283 20.67 10.81 11.96
CA PHE A 283 20.79 9.53 11.26
C PHE A 283 19.46 9.21 10.61
N HIS A 284 19.42 9.10 9.28
CA HIS A 284 18.22 8.72 8.53
C HIS A 284 18.12 7.19 8.46
N ILE A 285 17.57 6.58 9.50
CA ILE A 285 17.57 5.13 9.70
C ILE A 285 16.73 4.36 8.69
N SER A 286 15.97 5.05 7.83
CA SER A 286 15.39 4.46 6.61
C SER A 286 16.44 3.92 5.64
N HIS A 287 17.71 4.33 5.78
CA HIS A 287 18.83 3.81 5.01
C HIS A 287 19.70 2.89 5.86
N VAL A 288 19.95 1.66 5.37
CA VAL A 288 20.79 0.66 6.06
C VAL A 288 22.19 1.19 6.38
N THR A 289 22.76 2.03 5.51
CA THR A 289 24.07 2.67 5.75
C THR A 289 24.05 3.60 6.96
N GLU A 290 22.95 4.31 7.19
CA GLU A 290 22.79 5.20 8.33
C GLU A 290 22.52 4.42 9.62
N GLN A 291 21.82 3.29 9.54
CA GLN A 291 21.67 2.36 10.68
C GLN A 291 23.05 1.87 11.16
N PHE A 292 23.90 1.43 10.23
CA PHE A 292 25.25 1.00 10.56
C PHE A 292 26.09 2.15 11.16
N ARG A 293 26.02 3.35 10.57
CA ARG A 293 26.74 4.52 11.08
C ARG A 293 26.26 4.92 12.48
N LEU A 294 24.97 4.78 12.77
CA LEU A 294 24.41 5.00 14.10
C LEU A 294 24.98 4.00 15.12
N LEU A 295 25.03 2.71 14.78
CA LEU A 295 25.59 1.69 15.67
C LEU A 295 27.07 1.96 16.00
N GLN A 296 27.88 2.31 14.99
CA GLN A 296 29.28 2.69 15.20
C GLN A 296 29.40 3.94 16.09
N PHE A 297 28.50 4.91 15.92
CA PHE A 297 28.48 6.11 16.74
C PHE A 297 28.12 5.80 18.20
N ILE A 298 27.16 4.90 18.44
CA ILE A 298 26.80 4.45 19.79
C ILE A 298 27.97 3.72 20.46
N GLU A 299 28.67 2.84 19.73
CA GLU A 299 29.86 2.14 20.21
C GLU A 299 30.98 3.12 20.60
N PHE A 300 31.25 4.11 19.75
CA PHE A 300 32.22 5.17 20.04
C PHE A 300 31.87 5.94 21.33
N MET A 301 30.59 6.27 21.54
CA MET A 301 30.15 7.00 22.73
C MET A 301 30.15 6.15 24.01
N SER A 302 30.19 4.82 23.87
CA SER A 302 30.22 3.86 24.98
C SER A 302 31.64 3.45 25.39
N SER A 303 32.65 3.89 24.62
CA SER A 303 34.08 3.60 24.81
C SER A 303 34.75 4.63 25.71
#